data_AF-A0A952DNS7-F1
#
_entry.id   AF-A0A952DNS7-F1
#
_cell.length_a   1.000
_cell.length_b   1.000
_cell.length_c   1.000
_cell.angle_alpha   90.00
_cell.angle_beta   90.00
_cell.angle_gamma   90.00
#
_symmetry.space_group_name_H-M   'P 1'
#
loop_
_entity.id
_entity.type
_entity.pdbx_description
1 polymer ?
#
loop_
_entity_poly.entity_id
_entity_poly.type
_entity_poly.pdbx_seq_one_letter_code
_entity_poly.pdbx_strand_id
1 'polypeptide(L)'
;MARKPTKKTEFVLFDVIYEDGTQRSNRRVPAEALTGIEGEAAARAIIEGQDREIAAKSGQAPLRIKSVLRTGAKLPEKEWKRRALLSD
;
A
#
# COMPACT_ATOMS: atom_id res chain seq x y z
N MET A 1 -33.81 6.67 16.79
CA MET A 1 -32.52 6.41 17.47
C MET A 1 -31.45 7.31 16.86
N ALA A 2 -30.78 8.16 17.66
CA ALA A 2 -29.68 8.99 17.16
C ALA A 2 -28.46 8.11 16.88
N ARG A 3 -28.01 8.04 15.62
CA ARG A 3 -26.73 7.40 15.28
C ARG A 3 -25.62 8.32 15.79
N LYS A 4 -24.77 7.83 16.69
CA LYS A 4 -23.54 8.54 17.11
C LYS A 4 -22.76 8.94 15.84
N PRO A 5 -22.21 10.17 15.77
CA PRO A 5 -21.37 10.55 14.64
C PRO A 5 -20.15 9.62 14.60
N THR A 6 -20.10 8.75 13.60
CA THR A 6 -18.91 7.95 13.30
C THR A 6 -17.80 8.90 12.88
N LYS A 7 -16.67 8.89 13.59
CA LYS A 7 -15.46 9.61 13.15
C LYS A 7 -15.19 9.23 11.68
N LYS A 8 -15.03 10.23 10.82
CA LYS A 8 -14.61 10.00 9.44
C LYS A 8 -13.16 9.53 9.49
N THR A 9 -12.91 8.25 9.28
CA THR A 9 -11.54 7.74 9.10
C THR A 9 -11.06 8.21 7.74
N GLU A 10 -10.02 9.03 7.73
CA GLU A 10 -9.34 9.43 6.51
C GLU A 10 -8.33 8.35 6.10
N PHE A 11 -8.22 8.10 4.81
CA PHE A 11 -7.32 7.08 4.26
C PHE A 11 -6.37 7.70 3.26
N VAL A 12 -5.14 7.22 3.27
CA VAL A 12 -4.17 7.47 2.21
C VAL A 12 -4.05 6.21 1.36
N LEU A 13 -3.93 6.40 0.05
CA LEU A 13 -3.84 5.33 -0.93
C LEU A 13 -2.39 5.04 -1.29
N PHE A 14 -2.11 3.76 -1.50
CA PHE A 14 -0.79 3.26 -1.88
C PHE A 14 -0.87 2.28 -3.06
N ASP A 15 0.15 2.35 -3.90
CA ASP A 15 0.49 1.38 -4.92
C ASP A 15 1.57 0.43 -4.37
N VAL A 16 1.33 -0.87 -4.51
CA VAL A 16 2.18 -1.93 -3.97
C VAL A 16 2.70 -2.78 -5.10
N ILE A 17 4.02 -2.97 -5.14
CA ILE A 17 4.69 -3.86 -6.09
C ILE A 17 5.17 -5.07 -5.32
N TYR A 18 4.87 -6.26 -5.83
CA TYR A 18 5.27 -7.53 -5.22
C TYR A 18 6.54 -8.09 -5.88
N GLU A 19 7.18 -9.07 -5.22
CA GLU A 19 8.41 -9.70 -5.72
C GLU A 19 8.22 -10.44 -7.04
N ASP A 20 7.01 -10.94 -7.30
CA ASP A 20 6.63 -11.60 -8.56
C ASP A 20 6.40 -10.63 -9.73
N GLY A 21 6.59 -9.32 -9.50
CA GLY A 21 6.38 -8.28 -10.49
C GLY A 21 4.93 -7.80 -10.62
N THR A 22 3.99 -8.43 -9.89
CA THR A 22 2.60 -7.97 -9.87
C THR A 22 2.46 -6.66 -9.09
N GLN A 23 1.40 -5.92 -9.38
CA GLN A 23 1.08 -4.66 -8.73
C GLN A 23 -0.36 -4.67 -8.21
N ARG A 24 -0.59 -4.10 -7.03
CA ARG A 24 -1.93 -3.73 -6.54
C ARG A 24 -1.98 -2.23 -6.24
N SER A 25 -2.99 -1.57 -6.78
CA SER A 25 -3.21 -0.14 -6.57
C SER A 25 -4.26 0.12 -5.48
N ASN A 26 -4.34 1.39 -5.06
CA ASN A 26 -5.37 1.89 -4.15
C ASN A 26 -5.47 1.14 -2.81
N ARG A 27 -4.35 0.66 -2.29
CA ARG A 27 -4.28 0.06 -0.95
C ARG A 27 -4.50 1.14 0.10
N ARG A 28 -5.52 0.97 0.93
CA ARG A 28 -5.94 1.96 1.92
C ARG A 28 -5.18 1.79 3.22
N VAL A 29 -4.56 2.88 3.69
CA VAL A 29 -3.94 2.97 5.01
C VAL A 29 -4.60 4.11 5.79
N PRO A 30 -5.01 3.93 7.05
CA PRO A 30 -5.55 5.02 7.86
C PRO A 30 -4.53 6.16 7.98
N ALA A 31 -4.97 7.40 7.72
CA ALA A 31 -4.09 8.57 7.76
C ALA A 31 -3.48 8.80 9.15
N GLU A 32 -4.22 8.45 10.20
CA GLU A 32 -3.76 8.50 11.59
C GLU A 32 -2.54 7.61 11.85
N ALA A 33 -2.43 6.47 11.16
CA ALA A 33 -1.31 5.54 11.30
C ALA A 33 -0.04 6.02 10.59
N LEU A 34 -0.15 7.06 9.74
CA LEU A 34 0.97 7.66 9.01
C LEU A 34 1.53 8.89 9.72
N THR A 35 1.07 9.17 10.94
CA THR A 35 1.56 10.30 11.73
C THR A 35 2.95 9.98 12.29
N GLY A 36 3.98 10.64 11.77
CA GLY A 36 5.36 10.48 12.23
C GLY A 36 6.38 10.39 11.10
N ILE A 37 7.64 10.20 11.49
CA ILE A 37 8.80 10.14 10.57
C ILE A 37 8.84 8.80 9.81
N GLU A 38 8.22 7.76 10.37
CA GLU A 38 8.22 6.38 9.83
C GLU A 38 6.95 6.04 9.05
N GLY A 39 6.28 7.03 8.44
CA GLY A 39 5.00 6.84 7.76
C GLY A 39 5.02 5.75 6.67
N GLU A 40 6.11 5.60 5.93
CA GLU A 40 6.24 4.53 4.92
C GLU A 40 6.32 3.13 5.55
N ALA A 41 7.08 2.97 6.63
CA ALA A 41 7.20 1.70 7.34
C ALA A 41 5.86 1.29 7.97
N ALA A 42 5.14 2.25 8.55
CA ALA A 42 3.78 2.04 9.05
C ALA A 42 2.81 1.62 7.95
N ALA A 43 2.86 2.28 6.78
CA ALA A 43 2.05 1.89 5.62
C ALA A 43 2.34 0.46 5.19
N ARG A 44 3.62 0.09 5.08
CA ARG A 44 4.04 -1.26 4.72
C ARG A 44 3.50 -2.31 5.68
N ALA A 45 3.68 -2.13 6.99
CA ALA A 45 3.22 -3.09 7.99
C ALA A 45 1.70 -3.32 7.94
N ILE A 46 0.93 -2.24 7.74
CA ILE A 46 -0.53 -2.30 7.62
C ILE A 46 -0.96 -3.08 6.37
N ILE A 47 -0.31 -2.80 5.23
CA ILE A 47 -0.60 -3.48 3.97
C ILE A 47 -0.24 -4.97 4.06
N GLU A 48 0.89 -5.32 4.68
CA GLU A 48 1.27 -6.71 4.94
C GLU A 48 0.25 -7.43 5.83
N GLY A 49 -0.28 -6.75 6.85
CA GLY A 49 -1.38 -7.26 7.68
C GLY A 49 -2.62 -7.59 6.86
N GLN A 50 -3.05 -6.66 6.01
CA GLN A 50 -4.17 -6.87 5.09
C GLN A 50 -3.90 -8.04 4.13
N ASP A 51 -2.68 -8.17 3.60
CA ASP A 51 -2.32 -9.27 2.70
C ASP A 51 -2.35 -10.63 3.40
N ARG A 52 -1.93 -10.70 4.67
CA ARG A 52 -2.10 -11.91 5.49
C ARG A 52 -3.56 -12.26 5.71
N GLU A 53 -4.43 -11.28 5.96
CA GLU A 53 -5.87 -11.53 6.10
C GLU A 53 -6.50 -12.01 4.80
N ILE A 54 -6.12 -11.43 3.66
CA ILE A 54 -6.57 -11.87 2.34
C ILE A 54 -6.10 -13.29 2.07
N ALA A 55 -4.83 -13.60 2.34
CA ALA A 55 -4.23 -14.91 2.21
C ALA A 55 -4.97 -15.97 3.05
N ALA A 56 -5.25 -15.66 4.31
CA ALA A 56 -6.02 -16.53 5.20
C ALA A 56 -7.42 -16.82 4.67
N LYS A 57 -8.07 -15.84 4.02
CA LYS A 57 -9.40 -15.99 3.43
C LYS A 57 -9.39 -16.70 2.07
N SER A 58 -8.34 -16.56 1.27
CA SER A 58 -8.23 -17.12 -0.08
C SER A 58 -7.57 -18.50 -0.13
N GLY A 59 -6.90 -18.92 0.95
CA GLY A 59 -6.09 -20.14 0.99
C GLY A 59 -4.79 -20.05 0.18
N GLN A 60 -4.41 -18.86 -0.29
CA GLN A 60 -3.16 -18.62 -1.01
C GLN A 60 -2.14 -17.96 -0.10
N ALA A 61 -0.85 -18.27 -0.27
CA ALA A 61 0.21 -17.62 0.50
C ALA A 61 0.24 -16.09 0.20
N PRO A 62 0.50 -15.23 1.21
CA PRO A 62 0.63 -13.80 0.98
C PRO A 62 1.87 -13.52 0.12
N LEU A 63 1.71 -12.65 -0.89
CA LEU A 63 2.82 -12.22 -1.73
C LEU A 63 3.77 -11.31 -0.93
N ARG A 64 5.06 -11.45 -1.19
CA ARG A 64 6.08 -10.59 -0.58
C ARG A 64 6.08 -9.23 -1.26
N ILE A 65 6.00 -8.18 -0.46
CA ILE A 65 6.03 -6.80 -0.94
C ILE A 65 7.47 -6.41 -1.26
N LYS A 66 7.69 -5.96 -2.50
CA LYS A 66 8.94 -5.38 -2.97
C LYS A 66 9.02 -3.88 -2.69
N SER A 67 7.94 -3.14 -2.95
CA SER A 67 7.86 -1.71 -2.63
C SER A 67 6.43 -1.22 -2.39
N VAL A 68 6.33 -0.13 -1.63
CA VAL A 68 5.07 0.56 -1.30
C VAL A 68 5.25 2.03 -1.64
N LEU A 69 4.35 2.58 -2.44
CA LEU A 69 4.45 3.95 -2.93
C LEU A 69 3.12 4.66 -2.68
N ARG A 70 3.16 5.88 -2.14
CA ARG A 70 1.93 6.67 -1.98
C ARG A 70 1.37 7.01 -3.36
N THR A 71 0.11 6.70 -3.60
CA THR A 71 -0.53 6.98 -4.89
C THR A 71 -0.52 8.48 -5.16
N GLY A 72 -0.06 8.86 -6.36
CA GLY A 72 0.11 10.26 -6.75
C GLY A 72 1.43 10.92 -6.31
N ALA A 73 2.30 10.22 -5.57
CA ALA A 73 3.66 10.68 -5.38
C ALA A 73 4.42 10.63 -6.72
N LYS A 74 5.04 11.74 -7.13
CA LYS A 74 5.93 11.77 -8.28
C LYS A 74 7.16 10.91 -7.96
N LEU A 75 7.28 9.75 -8.61
CA LEU A 75 8.53 8.98 -8.54
C LEU A 75 9.69 9.87 -9.03
N PRO A 76 10.85 9.87 -8.36
CA PRO A 76 12.02 10.59 -8.86
C PRO A 76 12.37 10.11 -10.28
N GLU A 77 12.77 11.05 -11.14
CA GLU A 77 12.89 10.84 -12.60
C GLU A 77 13.78 9.63 -12.97
N LYS A 78 14.71 9.25 -12.09
CA LYS A 78 15.66 8.15 -12.28
C LYS A 78 15.06 6.74 -12.17
N GLU A 79 13.85 6.57 -11.64
CA GLU A 79 13.24 5.25 -11.44
C GLU A 79 12.18 4.89 -12.47
N TRP A 80 11.45 5.86 -13.02
CA TRP A 80 10.52 5.57 -14.12
C TRP A 80 11.24 5.17 -15.42
N LYS A 81 12.42 5.77 -15.69
CA LYS A 81 13.25 5.40 -16.87
C LYS A 81 13.79 3.97 -16.77
N ARG A 82 14.14 3.49 -15.57
CA ARG A 82 14.58 2.09 -15.35
C ARG A 82 13.46 1.07 -15.57
N ARG A 83 12.20 1.46 -15.35
CA ARG A 83 11.02 0.62 -15.52
C ARG A 83 10.54 0.57 -16.98
N ALA A 84 10.78 1.63 -17.76
CA ALA A 84 10.52 1.68 -19.20
C ALA A 84 11.57 0.88 -20.00
N LEU A 85 12.84 0.89 -19.59
CA LEU A 85 13.95 0.24 -20.31
C LEU A 85 14.12 -1.28 -20.08
N LEU A 86 13.34 -1.88 -19.16
CA LEU A 86 13.35 -3.33 -18.89
C LEU A 86 12.08 -4.04 -19.41
N SER A 87 11.26 -3.33 -20.18
CA SER A 87 10.03 -3.87 -20.79
C SER A 87 10.14 -4.05 -22.33
N ASP A 88 11.36 -4.01 -22.88
CA ASP A 88 11.69 -4.35 -24.28
C ASP A 88 12.34 -5.73 -24.34
#